data_AF-A0A814Y5A0-F1
#
_entry.id   AF-A0A814Y5A0-F1
#
_cell.length_a   1.000
_cell.length_b   1.000
_cell.length_c   1.000
_cell.angle_alpha   90.00
_cell.angle_beta   90.00
_cell.angle_gamma   90.00
#
_symmetry.space_group_name_H-M   'P 1'
#
loop_
_entity.id
_entity.type
_entity.pdbx_description
1 polymer ?
#
loop_
_entity_poly.entity_id
_entity_poly.type
_entity_poly.pdbx_seq_one_letter_code
_entity_poly.pdbx_strand_id
1 'polypeptide(L)'
;MISNFASGGLMADVFIRLFPSTIDLYNKSNENENQFHIDDQHNNHAGLFILTGIFLSFTIEKFYRYFQNNNEQISTSSSIHILAYLFLLADILHKYTNNLSLFSILLSKSSIHSTVLIISIIYETLYVFYGYAILIHSGWTSSKIIRYQLLTGFINSILFWFDFQFSSNIKLRLRLYQIFLPILVGILIYISTVHIMPKVIENIYGIKGTILKVNTFVISVLIVVYLKQSNK
;
A
#
# COMPACT_ATOMS: atom_id res chain seq x y z
N MET A 1 -14.55 9.60 12.95
CA MET A 1 -13.19 10.10 13.25
C MET A 1 -12.14 9.06 12.89
N ILE A 2 -12.27 7.80 13.37
CA ILE A 2 -11.35 6.70 13.05
C ILE A 2 -11.20 6.49 11.53
N SER A 3 -12.31 6.52 10.77
CA SER A 3 -12.28 6.49 9.29
C SER A 3 -11.35 7.54 8.70
N ASN A 4 -11.51 8.80 9.12
CA ASN A 4 -10.78 9.93 8.57
C ASN A 4 -9.31 9.90 8.98
N PHE A 5 -9.02 9.44 10.20
CA PHE A 5 -7.65 9.16 10.62
C PHE A 5 -7.01 8.12 9.70
N ALA A 6 -7.64 6.95 9.54
CA ALA A 6 -7.11 5.88 8.69
C ALA A 6 -6.98 6.30 7.22
N SER A 7 -7.93 7.10 6.73
CA SER A 7 -7.92 7.69 5.39
C SER A 7 -6.71 8.59 5.18
N GLY A 8 -6.45 9.51 6.12
CA GLY A 8 -5.29 10.41 6.04
C GLY A 8 -3.97 9.68 6.18
N GLY A 9 -3.91 8.69 7.08
CA GLY A 9 -2.74 7.85 7.30
C GLY A 9 -2.38 7.03 6.06
N LEU A 10 -3.33 6.35 5.44
CA LEU A 10 -3.08 5.60 4.21
C LEU A 10 -2.71 6.50 3.04
N MET A 11 -3.38 7.64 2.89
CA MET A 11 -3.04 8.58 1.82
C MET A 11 -1.61 9.12 2.01
N ALA A 12 -1.23 9.49 3.23
CA ALA A 12 0.14 9.89 3.54
C ALA A 12 1.14 8.76 3.30
N ASP A 13 0.78 7.53 3.67
CA ASP A 13 1.63 6.35 3.44
C ASP A 13 1.96 6.19 1.95
N VAL A 14 0.96 6.33 1.09
CA VAL A 14 1.12 6.25 -0.36
C VAL A 14 1.99 7.38 -0.90
N PHE A 15 1.62 8.63 -0.63
CA PHE A 15 2.22 9.79 -1.31
C PHE A 15 3.55 10.24 -0.70
N ILE A 16 3.80 9.97 0.59
CA ILE A 16 4.98 10.46 1.32
C ILE A 16 6.01 9.34 1.50
N ARG A 17 5.57 8.09 1.66
CA ARG A 17 6.47 6.96 1.87
C ARG A 17 6.66 6.14 0.59
N LEU A 18 5.60 5.51 0.08
CA LEU A 18 5.72 4.47 -0.94
C LEU A 18 6.04 5.03 -2.34
N PHE A 19 5.31 6.06 -2.78
CA PHE A 19 5.52 6.65 -4.11
C PHE A 19 6.93 7.25 -4.27
N PRO A 20 7.43 8.11 -3.36
CA PRO A 20 8.81 8.59 -3.44
C PRO A 20 9.85 7.46 -3.35
N SER A 21 9.63 6.47 -2.46
CA SER A 21 10.56 5.33 -2.36
C SER A 21 10.66 4.50 -3.63
N THR A 22 9.57 4.45 -4.41
CA THR A 22 9.57 3.75 -5.70
C THR A 22 10.41 4.49 -6.72
N ILE A 23 10.29 5.82 -6.77
CA ILE A 23 11.12 6.66 -7.65
C ILE A 23 12.59 6.55 -7.26
N ASP A 24 12.91 6.69 -5.97
CA ASP A 24 14.27 6.58 -5.46
C ASP A 24 14.91 5.23 -5.80
N LEU A 25 14.13 4.15 -5.72
CA LEU A 25 14.57 2.80 -6.04
C LEU A 25 14.95 2.64 -7.51
N TYR A 26 14.16 3.20 -8.43
CA TYR A 26 14.47 3.17 -9.87
C TYR A 26 15.64 4.09 -10.25
N ASN A 27 15.75 5.26 -9.61
CA ASN A 27 16.89 6.15 -9.80
C ASN A 27 18.21 5.46 -9.39
N LYS A 28 18.22 4.82 -8.22
CA LYS A 28 19.40 4.07 -7.71
C LYS A 28 19.74 2.85 -8.56
N SER A 29 18.75 2.15 -9.12
CA SER A 29 19.07 1.03 -10.02
C SER A 29 19.73 1.51 -11.31
N ASN A 30 19.27 2.64 -11.86
CA ASN A 30 19.83 3.20 -13.08
C ASN A 30 21.27 3.71 -12.85
N GLU A 31 21.57 4.33 -11.70
CA GLU A 31 22.94 4.72 -11.35
C GLU A 31 23.92 3.53 -11.30
N ASN A 32 23.46 2.37 -10.82
CA ASN A 32 24.28 1.16 -10.74
C ASN A 32 24.44 0.44 -12.10
N GLU A 33 23.53 0.64 -13.05
CA GLU A 33 23.61 0.09 -14.41
C GLU A 33 24.42 0.98 -15.37
N ASN A 34 24.53 2.29 -15.10
CA ASN A 34 25.22 3.29 -15.93
C ASN A 34 26.76 3.16 -16.01
N GLN A 35 27.36 2.06 -15.54
CA GLN A 35 28.73 1.69 -15.93
C GLN A 35 28.82 1.09 -17.35
N PHE A 36 27.69 0.85 -18.02
CA PHE A 36 27.61 0.54 -19.45
C PHE A 36 26.71 1.57 -20.16
N HIS A 37 27.19 2.14 -21.26
CA HIS A 37 26.64 3.32 -21.93
C HIS A 37 25.22 3.15 -22.56
N ILE A 38 24.49 4.28 -22.58
CA ILE A 38 23.33 4.72 -23.41
C ILE A 38 21.95 4.08 -23.13
N ASP A 39 21.02 4.82 -22.50
CA ASP A 39 19.82 5.46 -23.11
C ASP A 39 18.84 5.99 -22.03
N ASP A 40 18.26 7.17 -22.27
CA ASP A 40 17.30 7.89 -21.39
C ASP A 40 15.92 7.19 -21.23
N GLN A 41 15.80 5.89 -21.57
CA GLN A 41 14.53 5.16 -21.62
C GLN A 41 14.11 4.47 -20.30
N HIS A 42 14.98 4.42 -19.28
CA HIS A 42 14.77 3.52 -18.13
C HIS A 42 13.94 4.06 -16.95
N ASN A 43 13.64 5.37 -16.89
CA ASN A 43 12.72 5.93 -15.87
C ASN A 43 11.22 5.69 -16.19
N ASN A 44 10.90 5.29 -17.42
CA ASN A 44 9.52 5.03 -17.82
C ASN A 44 8.93 3.76 -17.18
N HIS A 45 9.76 2.83 -16.72
CA HIS A 45 9.28 1.55 -16.18
C HIS A 45 8.53 1.71 -14.86
N ALA A 46 8.99 2.58 -13.96
CA ALA A 46 8.31 2.84 -12.69
C ALA A 46 6.89 3.37 -12.93
N GLY A 47 6.76 4.38 -13.80
CA GLY A 47 5.48 4.96 -14.17
C GLY A 47 4.55 3.95 -14.84
N LEU A 48 5.08 3.11 -15.74
CA LEU A 48 4.31 2.04 -16.39
C LEU A 48 3.76 1.03 -15.38
N PHE A 49 4.55 0.61 -14.39
CA PHE A 49 4.08 -0.32 -13.36
C PHE A 49 3.06 0.32 -12.40
N ILE A 50 3.24 1.60 -12.06
CA ILE A 50 2.22 2.36 -11.30
C ILE A 50 0.90 2.41 -12.09
N LEU A 51 0.96 2.75 -13.37
CA LEU A 51 -0.21 2.78 -14.24
C LEU A 51 -0.84 1.39 -14.39
N THR A 52 -0.03 0.33 -14.43
CA THR A 52 -0.49 -1.06 -14.42
C THR A 52 -1.28 -1.37 -13.16
N GLY A 53 -0.81 -0.94 -11.98
CA GLY A 53 -1.54 -1.13 -10.71
C GLY A 53 -2.88 -0.37 -10.66
N ILE A 54 -2.91 0.87 -11.17
CA ILE A 54 -4.14 1.66 -11.28
C ILE A 54 -5.12 0.97 -12.24
N PHE A 55 -4.66 0.56 -13.42
CA PHE A 55 -5.49 -0.09 -14.43
C PHE A 55 -6.00 -1.46 -13.98
N LEU A 56 -5.17 -2.22 -13.25
CA LEU A 56 -5.57 -3.48 -12.64
C LEU A 56 -6.71 -3.27 -11.65
N SER A 57 -6.59 -2.27 -10.76
CA SER A 57 -7.62 -1.94 -9.76
C SER A 57 -8.93 -1.50 -10.42
N PHE A 58 -8.83 -0.63 -11.43
CA PHE A 58 -9.95 -0.21 -12.25
C PHE A 58 -10.64 -1.40 -12.93
N THR A 59 -9.86 -2.31 -13.52
CA THR A 59 -10.38 -3.47 -14.24
C THR A 59 -11.10 -4.43 -13.28
N ILE A 60 -10.49 -4.73 -12.13
CA ILE A 60 -11.10 -5.56 -11.08
C ILE A 60 -12.42 -4.95 -10.62
N GLU A 61 -12.45 -3.65 -10.35
CA GLU A 61 -13.68 -2.97 -9.94
C GLU A 61 -14.75 -2.96 -11.04
N LYS A 62 -14.35 -2.71 -12.30
CA LYS A 62 -15.26 -2.70 -13.44
C LYS A 62 -15.91 -4.07 -13.65
N PHE A 63 -15.14 -5.15 -13.60
CA PHE A 63 -15.68 -6.51 -13.69
C PHE A 63 -16.57 -6.86 -12.50
N TYR A 64 -16.17 -6.49 -11.28
CA TYR A 64 -16.99 -6.73 -10.09
C TYR A 64 -18.36 -6.04 -10.21
N ARG A 65 -18.39 -4.77 -10.63
CA ARG A 65 -19.64 -4.02 -10.85
C ARG A 65 -20.47 -4.60 -11.99
N TYR A 66 -19.84 -5.06 -13.07
CA TYR A 66 -20.53 -5.74 -14.16
C TYR A 66 -21.25 -7.00 -13.70
N PHE A 67 -20.56 -7.90 -12.98
CA PHE A 67 -21.17 -9.12 -12.44
C PHE A 67 -22.27 -8.83 -11.42
N GLN A 68 -22.09 -7.81 -10.58
CA GLN A 68 -23.10 -7.42 -9.58
C GLN A 68 -24.36 -6.85 -10.23
N ASN A 69 -24.22 -6.01 -11.26
CA ASN A 69 -25.35 -5.42 -11.96
C ASN A 69 -26.22 -6.49 -12.66
N ASN A 70 -25.60 -7.53 -13.21
CA ASN A 70 -26.32 -8.63 -13.85
C ASN A 70 -27.13 -9.49 -12.86
N ASN A 71 -26.84 -9.40 -11.57
CA ASN A 71 -27.52 -10.16 -10.51
C ASN A 71 -28.63 -9.35 -9.78
N GLU A 72 -29.12 -8.25 -10.37
CA GLU A 72 -30.21 -7.38 -9.88
C GLU A 72 -30.05 -6.84 -8.43
N GLN A 73 -28.86 -6.92 -7.84
CA GLN A 73 -28.58 -6.35 -6.51
C GLN A 73 -27.86 -5.00 -6.63
N ILE A 74 -28.59 -3.97 -7.04
CA ILE A 74 -28.08 -2.58 -7.01
C ILE A 74 -28.25 -2.04 -5.58
N SER A 75 -27.17 -2.06 -4.82
CA SER A 75 -27.07 -1.25 -3.61
C SER A 75 -25.67 -0.67 -3.46
N THR A 76 -25.59 0.47 -2.77
CA THR A 76 -24.36 1.18 -2.37
C THR A 76 -23.34 0.27 -1.64
N SER A 77 -23.80 -0.87 -1.12
CA SER A 77 -23.01 -1.97 -0.57
C SER A 77 -21.94 -2.51 -1.55
N SER A 78 -22.19 -2.48 -2.86
CA SER A 78 -21.29 -3.03 -3.89
C SER A 78 -19.94 -2.28 -3.95
N SER A 79 -19.98 -0.94 -3.97
CA SER A 79 -18.78 -0.09 -3.94
C SER A 79 -17.97 -0.24 -2.65
N ILE A 80 -18.67 -0.58 -1.57
CA ILE A 80 -18.12 -0.73 -0.24
C ILE A 80 -17.44 -2.11 -0.12
N HIS A 81 -18.02 -3.16 -0.70
CA HIS A 81 -17.42 -4.49 -0.73
C HIS A 81 -16.21 -4.60 -1.65
N ILE A 82 -16.22 -3.98 -2.84
CA ILE A 82 -15.06 -4.00 -3.74
C ILE A 82 -13.83 -3.33 -3.13
N LEU A 83 -14.01 -2.25 -2.37
CA LEU A 83 -12.94 -1.61 -1.61
C LEU A 83 -12.25 -2.60 -0.66
N ALA A 84 -13.00 -3.48 0.00
CA ALA A 84 -12.43 -4.47 0.91
C ALA A 84 -11.53 -5.47 0.17
N TYR A 85 -11.96 -5.94 -1.00
CA TYR A 85 -11.18 -6.89 -1.80
C TYR A 85 -9.94 -6.25 -2.40
N LEU A 86 -10.05 -5.02 -2.94
CA LEU A 86 -8.90 -4.27 -3.44
C LEU A 86 -7.90 -4.00 -2.31
N PHE A 87 -8.38 -3.65 -1.12
CA PHE A 87 -7.51 -3.44 0.04
C PHE A 87 -6.81 -4.73 0.47
N LEU A 88 -7.48 -5.88 0.50
CA LEU A 88 -6.81 -7.16 0.80
C LEU A 88 -5.75 -7.53 -0.23
N LEU A 89 -5.99 -7.25 -1.51
CA LEU A 89 -5.00 -7.43 -2.57
C LEU A 89 -3.79 -6.51 -2.33
N ALA A 90 -4.04 -5.25 -2.00
CA ALA A 90 -2.98 -4.31 -1.63
C ALA A 90 -2.22 -4.77 -0.38
N ASP A 91 -2.90 -5.29 0.65
CA ASP A 91 -2.29 -5.82 1.89
C ASP A 91 -1.37 -7.01 1.61
N ILE A 92 -1.75 -7.91 0.70
CA ILE A 92 -0.88 -9.02 0.30
C ILE A 92 0.40 -8.48 -0.35
N LEU A 93 0.27 -7.57 -1.31
CA LEU A 93 1.43 -6.97 -1.99
C LEU A 93 2.28 -6.11 -1.05
N HIS A 94 1.66 -5.43 -0.08
CA HIS A 94 2.35 -4.62 0.92
C HIS A 94 3.27 -5.47 1.78
N LYS A 95 2.71 -6.54 2.37
CA LYS A 95 3.48 -7.50 3.18
C LYS A 95 4.59 -8.15 2.35
N TYR A 96 4.30 -8.49 1.10
CA TYR A 96 5.28 -9.12 0.21
C TYR A 96 6.46 -8.19 -0.09
N THR A 97 6.15 -6.95 -0.51
CA THR A 97 7.18 -5.94 -0.79
C THR A 97 7.95 -5.53 0.46
N ASN A 98 7.29 -5.47 1.63
CA ASN A 98 7.98 -5.19 2.88
C ASN A 98 8.94 -6.32 3.28
N ASN A 99 8.53 -7.58 3.12
CA ASN A 99 9.40 -8.74 3.34
C ASN A 99 10.62 -8.74 2.40
N LEU A 100 10.45 -8.40 1.12
CA LEU A 100 11.57 -8.25 0.17
C LEU A 100 12.55 -7.15 0.61
N SER A 101 12.02 -6.00 1.04
CA SER A 101 12.82 -4.88 1.55
C SER A 101 13.58 -5.26 2.81
N LEU A 102 12.90 -5.80 3.83
CA LEU A 102 13.51 -6.18 5.10
C LEU A 102 14.60 -7.24 4.93
N PHE A 103 14.40 -8.18 4.02
CA PHE A 103 15.42 -9.19 3.71
C PHE A 103 16.69 -8.57 3.13
N SER A 104 16.56 -7.61 2.22
CA SER A 104 17.72 -6.89 1.66
C SER A 104 18.48 -6.10 2.74
N ILE A 105 17.75 -5.54 3.70
CA ILE A 105 18.30 -4.83 4.86
C ILE A 105 19.05 -5.82 5.76
N LEU A 106 18.45 -6.96 6.11
CA LEU A 106 19.08 -7.98 6.97
C LEU A 106 20.34 -8.60 6.38
N LEU A 107 20.48 -8.63 5.04
CA LEU A 107 21.71 -9.07 4.37
C LEU A 107 22.81 -8.00 4.32
N SER A 108 22.47 -6.74 4.52
CA SER A 108 23.46 -5.67 4.62
C SER A 108 24.30 -5.85 5.89
N LYS A 109 25.57 -5.42 5.90
CA LYS A 109 26.49 -5.55 7.05
C LYS A 109 26.49 -4.32 7.98
N SER A 110 25.54 -3.41 7.83
CA SER A 110 25.49 -2.13 8.56
C SER A 110 25.17 -2.29 10.07
N SER A 111 25.50 -1.29 10.89
CA SER A 111 25.05 -1.22 12.30
C SER A 111 23.64 -0.59 12.45
N ILE A 112 23.06 -0.09 11.35
CA ILE A 112 21.81 0.69 11.31
C ILE A 112 20.54 -0.20 11.30
N HIS A 113 20.68 -1.54 11.27
CA HIS A 113 19.55 -2.47 11.12
C HIS A 113 18.49 -2.33 12.22
N SER A 114 18.87 -2.13 13.47
CA SER A 114 17.92 -2.10 14.60
C SER A 114 16.89 -0.98 14.47
N THR A 115 17.33 0.23 14.12
CA THR A 115 16.44 1.39 13.96
C THR A 115 15.48 1.19 12.79
N VAL A 116 15.98 0.72 11.64
CA VAL A 116 15.15 0.51 10.44
C VAL A 116 14.11 -0.59 10.66
N LEU A 117 14.48 -1.66 11.37
CA LEU A 117 13.55 -2.74 11.74
C LEU A 117 12.44 -2.22 12.67
N ILE A 118 12.79 -1.43 13.69
CA ILE A 118 11.81 -0.85 14.61
C ILE A 118 10.82 0.05 13.84
N ILE A 119 11.33 0.93 12.98
CA ILE A 119 10.49 1.82 12.18
C ILE A 119 9.60 1.03 11.22
N SER A 120 10.13 -0.04 10.61
CA SER A 120 9.34 -0.93 9.75
C SER A 120 8.18 -1.58 10.52
N ILE A 121 8.42 -2.06 11.74
CA ILE A 121 7.36 -2.64 12.59
C ILE A 121 6.29 -1.61 12.92
N ILE A 122 6.67 -0.36 13.18
CA ILE A 122 5.73 0.73 13.42
C ILE A 122 4.87 0.98 12.17
N TYR A 123 5.47 1.04 10.98
CA TYR A 123 4.72 1.20 9.73
C TYR A 123 3.77 0.03 9.46
N GLU A 124 4.20 -1.21 9.73
CA GLU A 124 3.35 -2.39 9.58
C GLU A 124 2.13 -2.31 10.51
N THR A 125 2.36 -1.89 11.76
CA THR A 125 1.29 -1.74 12.77
C THR A 125 0.29 -0.67 12.35
N LEU A 126 0.76 0.48 11.86
CA LEU A 126 -0.09 1.55 11.36
C LEU A 126 -0.89 1.11 10.14
N TYR A 127 -0.25 0.42 9.19
CA TYR A 127 -0.91 -0.08 7.99
C TYR A 127 -2.03 -1.07 8.33
N VAL A 128 -1.78 -2.02 9.24
CA VAL A 128 -2.79 -2.96 9.75
C VAL A 128 -3.96 -2.22 10.40
N PHE A 129 -3.68 -1.18 11.20
CA PHE A 129 -4.72 -0.35 11.82
C PHE A 129 -5.58 0.38 10.78
N TYR A 130 -4.95 0.96 9.75
CA TYR A 130 -5.69 1.65 8.71
C TYR A 130 -6.56 0.69 7.89
N GLY A 131 -6.03 -0.48 7.56
CA GLY A 131 -6.77 -1.54 6.89
C GLY A 131 -7.96 -2.05 7.70
N TYR A 132 -7.79 -2.22 9.02
CA TYR A 132 -8.88 -2.57 9.92
C TYR A 132 -10.01 -1.53 9.88
N ALA A 133 -9.66 -0.25 9.94
CA ALA A 133 -10.65 0.83 9.84
C ALA A 133 -11.38 0.82 8.49
N ILE A 134 -10.66 0.68 7.37
CA ILE A 134 -11.27 0.57 6.03
C ILE A 134 -12.23 -0.61 5.96
N LEU A 135 -11.83 -1.78 6.47
CA LEU A 135 -12.64 -2.98 6.37
C LEU A 135 -13.89 -2.93 7.27
N ILE A 136 -13.81 -2.31 8.47
CA ILE A 136 -15.02 -2.03 9.26
C ILE A 136 -15.95 -1.10 8.49
N HIS A 137 -15.40 -0.04 7.90
CA HIS A 137 -16.17 0.88 7.07
C HIS A 137 -16.71 0.20 5.80
N SER A 138 -16.12 -0.92 5.38
CA SER A 138 -16.62 -1.77 4.29
C SER A 138 -17.83 -2.66 4.68
N GLY A 139 -18.33 -2.53 5.92
CA GLY A 139 -19.43 -3.33 6.44
C GLY A 139 -19.01 -4.71 6.94
N TRP A 140 -17.71 -4.99 7.09
CA TRP A 140 -17.23 -6.28 7.59
C TRP A 140 -17.25 -6.31 9.11
N THR A 141 -17.55 -7.49 9.67
CA THR A 141 -17.46 -7.73 11.12
C THR A 141 -16.01 -7.85 11.57
N SER A 142 -15.69 -7.43 12.79
CA SER A 142 -14.33 -7.51 13.35
C SER A 142 -13.74 -8.92 13.26
N SER A 143 -14.53 -9.96 13.54
CA SER A 143 -14.08 -11.36 13.44
C SER A 143 -13.71 -11.75 12.02
N LYS A 144 -14.47 -11.27 11.02
CA LYS A 144 -14.13 -11.50 9.61
C LYS A 144 -12.80 -10.82 9.29
N ILE A 145 -12.64 -9.56 9.68
CA ILE A 145 -11.43 -8.77 9.38
C ILE A 145 -10.18 -9.45 9.94
N ILE A 146 -10.22 -9.84 11.21
CA ILE A 146 -9.08 -10.51 11.87
C ILE A 146 -8.71 -11.81 11.15
N ARG A 147 -9.70 -12.63 10.76
CA ARG A 147 -9.45 -13.87 10.01
C ARG A 147 -8.79 -13.60 8.66
N TYR A 148 -9.24 -12.58 7.92
CA TYR A 148 -8.67 -12.26 6.61
C TYR A 148 -7.27 -11.63 6.73
N GLN A 149 -7.01 -10.77 7.72
CA GLN A 149 -5.67 -10.22 7.95
C GLN A 149 -4.66 -11.30 8.38
N LEU A 150 -5.12 -12.28 9.15
CA LEU A 150 -4.33 -13.45 9.50
C LEU A 150 -4.06 -14.31 8.26
N LEU A 151 -5.06 -14.53 7.41
CA LEU A 151 -4.90 -15.26 6.14
C LEU A 151 -3.88 -14.58 5.20
N THR A 152 -3.96 -13.26 5.02
CA THR A 152 -2.98 -12.54 4.19
C THR A 152 -1.58 -12.59 4.79
N GLY A 153 -1.46 -12.63 6.13
CA GLY A 153 -0.20 -12.92 6.82
C GLY A 153 0.34 -14.32 6.50
N PHE A 154 -0.49 -15.36 6.59
CA PHE A 154 -0.09 -16.73 6.26
C PHE A 154 0.37 -16.88 4.81
N ILE A 155 -0.38 -16.30 3.86
CA ILE A 155 0.01 -16.29 2.44
C ILE A 155 1.41 -15.67 2.29
N ASN A 156 1.65 -14.53 2.93
CA ASN A 156 2.94 -13.85 2.85
C ASN A 156 4.09 -14.62 3.52
N SER A 157 3.83 -15.33 4.62
CA SER A 157 4.83 -16.20 5.23
C SER A 157 5.25 -17.33 4.29
N ILE A 158 4.32 -17.89 3.53
CA ILE A 158 4.61 -18.92 2.51
C ILE A 158 5.43 -18.33 1.36
N LEU A 159 5.04 -17.16 0.84
CA LEU A 159 5.79 -16.45 -0.21
C LEU A 159 7.21 -16.13 0.25
N PHE A 160 7.36 -15.63 1.48
CA PHE A 160 8.67 -15.32 2.05
C PHE A 160 9.54 -16.56 2.22
N TRP A 161 8.97 -17.67 2.67
CA TRP A 161 9.69 -18.94 2.77
C TRP A 161 10.17 -19.43 1.39
N PHE A 162 9.32 -19.30 0.37
CA PHE A 162 9.71 -19.63 -1.01
C PHE A 162 10.86 -18.74 -1.50
N ASP A 163 10.76 -17.42 -1.31
CA ASP A 163 11.82 -16.48 -1.68
C ASP A 163 13.14 -16.73 -0.91
N PHE A 164 13.05 -17.20 0.33
CA PHE A 164 14.21 -17.59 1.13
C PHE A 164 14.91 -18.83 0.57
N GLN A 165 14.17 -19.80 0.03
CA GLN A 165 14.79 -20.98 -0.61
C GLN A 165 15.60 -20.60 -1.86
N PHE A 166 15.13 -19.61 -2.62
CA PHE A 166 15.85 -19.09 -3.79
C PHE A 166 16.90 -18.02 -3.45
N SER A 167 17.42 -18.04 -2.22
CA SER A 167 18.22 -16.93 -1.70
C SER A 167 19.55 -16.66 -2.40
N SER A 168 20.02 -17.59 -3.24
CA SER A 168 21.17 -17.36 -4.11
C SER A 168 20.96 -16.25 -5.15
N ASN A 169 19.71 -15.96 -5.55
CA ASN A 169 19.42 -15.05 -6.66
C ASN A 169 19.02 -13.63 -6.18
N ILE A 170 20.00 -12.86 -5.70
CA ILE A 170 19.80 -11.46 -5.26
C ILE A 170 19.22 -10.59 -6.38
N LYS A 171 19.67 -10.76 -7.64
CA LYS A 171 19.16 -10.02 -8.80
C LYS A 171 17.67 -10.26 -9.04
N LEU A 172 17.21 -11.50 -8.89
CA LEU A 172 15.80 -11.85 -9.09
C LEU A 172 14.92 -11.13 -8.05
N ARG A 173 15.32 -11.13 -6.77
CA ARG A 173 14.57 -10.43 -5.71
C ARG A 173 14.50 -8.92 -5.92
N LEU A 174 15.61 -8.29 -6.27
CA LEU A 174 15.62 -6.86 -6.59
C LEU A 174 14.66 -6.56 -7.75
N ARG A 175 14.64 -7.41 -8.78
CA ARG A 175 13.70 -7.29 -9.90
C ARG A 175 12.24 -7.46 -9.48
N LEU A 176 11.94 -8.43 -8.61
CA LEU A 176 10.58 -8.59 -8.06
C LEU A 176 10.16 -7.38 -7.25
N TYR A 177 11.05 -6.85 -6.40
CA TYR A 177 10.78 -5.65 -5.62
C TYR A 177 10.54 -4.42 -6.50
N GLN A 178 11.35 -4.24 -7.56
CA GLN A 178 11.18 -3.22 -8.59
C GLN A 178 9.82 -3.34 -9.30
N ILE A 179 9.32 -4.54 -9.55
CA ILE A 179 8.03 -4.73 -10.25
C ILE A 179 6.85 -4.54 -9.29
N PHE A 180 6.86 -5.19 -8.13
CA PHE A 180 5.69 -5.24 -7.25
C PHE A 180 5.46 -3.96 -6.45
N LEU A 181 6.52 -3.24 -6.06
CA LEU A 181 6.39 -1.98 -5.32
C LEU A 181 5.61 -0.89 -6.10
N PRO A 182 5.95 -0.55 -7.36
CA PRO A 182 5.16 0.42 -8.13
C PRO A 182 3.74 -0.06 -8.41
N ILE A 183 3.52 -1.36 -8.65
CA ILE A 183 2.16 -1.91 -8.83
C ILE A 183 1.34 -1.69 -7.55
N LEU A 184 1.89 -1.99 -6.37
CA LEU A 184 1.27 -1.72 -5.08
C LEU A 184 0.93 -0.24 -4.92
N VAL A 185 1.86 0.65 -5.25
CA VAL A 185 1.65 2.10 -5.22
C VAL A 185 0.48 2.50 -6.13
N GLY A 186 0.41 1.95 -7.34
CA GLY A 186 -0.71 2.19 -8.26
C GLY A 186 -2.06 1.76 -7.69
N ILE A 187 -2.13 0.57 -7.07
CA ILE A 187 -3.35 0.06 -6.43
C ILE A 187 -3.77 0.97 -5.26
N LEU A 188 -2.82 1.35 -4.41
CA LEU A 188 -3.11 2.19 -3.26
C LEU A 188 -3.44 3.64 -3.65
N ILE A 189 -2.87 4.17 -4.74
CA ILE A 189 -3.30 5.45 -5.32
C ILE A 189 -4.76 5.36 -5.72
N TYR A 190 -5.15 4.32 -6.48
CA TYR A 190 -6.53 4.12 -6.90
C TYR A 190 -7.49 4.02 -5.70
N ILE A 191 -7.15 3.22 -4.69
CA ILE A 191 -7.93 3.13 -3.44
C ILE A 191 -8.04 4.51 -2.76
N SER A 192 -6.93 5.24 -2.67
CA SER A 192 -6.87 6.54 -1.99
C SER A 192 -7.70 7.61 -2.71
N THR A 193 -7.62 7.69 -4.03
CA THR A 193 -8.28 8.75 -4.81
C THR A 193 -9.73 8.43 -5.14
N VAL A 194 -10.05 7.17 -5.44
CA VAL A 194 -11.40 6.78 -5.90
C VAL A 194 -12.32 6.41 -4.73
N HIS A 195 -11.78 5.80 -3.68
CA HIS A 195 -12.62 5.27 -2.58
C HIS A 195 -12.50 6.04 -1.29
N ILE A 196 -11.31 6.54 -0.95
CA ILE A 196 -11.07 7.18 0.34
C ILE A 196 -11.38 8.68 0.28
N MET A 197 -10.76 9.42 -0.65
CA MET A 197 -10.89 10.88 -0.72
C MET A 197 -12.35 11.35 -0.88
N PRO A 198 -13.18 10.78 -1.77
CA PRO A 198 -14.57 11.23 -1.93
C PRO A 198 -15.39 11.05 -0.65
N LYS A 199 -15.16 9.95 0.08
CA LYS A 199 -15.88 9.65 1.34
C LYS A 199 -15.52 10.60 2.48
N VAL A 200 -14.31 11.14 2.48
CA VAL A 200 -13.91 12.18 3.44
C VAL A 200 -14.73 13.47 3.20
N ILE A 201 -15.10 13.74 1.94
CA ILE A 201 -15.82 14.94 1.51
C ILE A 201 -17.35 14.82 1.74
N GLU A 202 -17.97 13.70 1.36
CA GLU A 202 -19.44 13.51 1.40
C GLU A 202 -20.04 13.59 2.81
N ASN A 203 -19.21 13.34 3.82
CA ASN A 203 -19.60 13.24 5.21
C ASN A 203 -19.70 14.63 5.87
N ILE A 204 -20.78 15.38 5.58
CA ILE A 204 -21.06 16.71 6.13
C ILE A 204 -21.68 16.58 7.53
N TYR A 205 -20.93 17.02 8.54
CA TYR A 205 -21.39 17.16 9.92
C TYR A 205 -21.13 18.62 10.24
N GLY A 206 -22.13 19.40 10.68
CA GLY A 206 -22.04 20.87 10.78
C GLY A 206 -20.70 21.40 11.35
N ILE A 207 -20.30 22.64 11.02
CA ILE A 207 -18.96 23.26 11.21
C ILE A 207 -17.98 22.54 12.16
N LYS A 208 -18.34 22.31 13.44
CA LYS A 208 -17.49 21.67 14.45
C LYS A 208 -17.07 20.24 14.07
N GLY A 209 -17.98 19.47 13.48
CA GLY A 209 -17.73 18.10 13.03
C GLY A 209 -16.75 18.03 11.85
N THR A 210 -16.92 18.93 10.88
CA THR A 210 -15.98 19.06 9.75
C THR A 210 -14.58 19.44 10.21
N ILE A 211 -14.44 20.45 11.09
CA ILE A 211 -13.13 20.88 11.62
C ILE A 211 -12.42 19.71 12.33
N LEU A 212 -13.14 19.00 13.21
CA LEU A 212 -12.56 17.90 13.96
C LEU A 212 -12.10 16.74 13.06
N LYS A 213 -12.84 16.49 11.97
CA LYS A 213 -12.49 15.50 10.95
C LYS A 213 -11.26 15.87 10.14
N VAL A 214 -11.17 17.14 9.72
CA VAL A 214 -9.99 17.66 9.01
C VAL A 214 -8.77 17.59 9.92
N ASN A 215 -8.87 18.02 11.18
CA ASN A 215 -7.77 17.91 12.14
C ASN A 215 -7.32 16.47 12.35
N THR A 216 -8.27 15.53 12.50
CA THR A 216 -7.95 14.10 12.64
C THR A 216 -7.21 13.56 11.41
N PHE A 217 -7.60 13.98 10.21
CA PHE A 217 -6.94 13.62 8.96
C PHE A 217 -5.50 14.18 8.92
N VAL A 218 -5.33 15.48 9.21
CA VAL A 218 -4.02 16.16 9.22
C VAL A 218 -3.07 15.56 10.26
N ILE A 219 -3.57 15.26 11.46
CA ILE A 219 -2.77 14.60 12.51
C ILE A 219 -2.23 13.26 12.01
N SER A 220 -3.05 12.48 11.29
CA SER A 220 -2.60 11.19 10.74
C SER A 220 -1.50 11.37 9.69
N VAL A 221 -1.63 12.38 8.82
CA VAL A 221 -0.60 12.73 7.82
C VAL A 221 0.71 13.12 8.51
N LEU A 222 0.64 13.96 9.56
CA LEU A 222 1.81 14.41 10.31
C LEU A 222 2.56 13.25 10.99
N ILE A 223 1.84 12.24 11.50
CA ILE A 223 2.47 11.04 12.08
C ILE A 223 3.32 10.32 11.03
N VAL A 224 2.81 10.13 9.81
CA VAL A 224 3.56 9.47 8.73
C VAL A 224 4.77 10.29 8.30
N VAL A 225 4.63 11.62 8.20
CA VAL A 225 5.74 12.54 7.90
C VAL A 225 6.85 12.44 8.95
N TYR A 226 6.47 12.47 10.23
CA TYR A 226 7.42 12.38 11.35
C TYR A 226 8.20 11.06 11.30
N LEU A 227 7.50 9.93 11.14
CA LEU A 227 8.15 8.62 11.02
C LEU A 227 9.10 8.54 9.82
N LYS A 228 8.77 9.20 8.71
CA LYS A 228 9.61 9.19 7.51
C LYS A 228 10.91 9.96 7.71
N GLN A 229 10.87 11.04 8.48
CA GLN A 229 12.07 11.81 8.85
C GLN A 229 12.98 11.01 9.79
N SER A 230 12.41 10.21 10.69
CA SER A 230 13.18 9.35 11.61
C SER A 230 13.84 8.14 10.93
N ASN A 231 13.49 7.83 9.68
CA ASN A 231 14.01 6.69 8.92
C ASN A 231 15.16 7.06 7.95
N LYS A 232 15.74 8.26 8.10
CA LYS A 232 16.96 8.69 7.39
C LYS A 232 18.16 8.52 8.31
#